data_AF-A0A8S4RZ15-F1
#
_entry.id   AF-A0A8S4RZ15-F1
#
_cell.length_a   1.000
_cell.length_b   1.000
_cell.length_c   1.000
_cell.angle_alpha   90.00
_cell.angle_beta   90.00
_cell.angle_gamma   90.00
#
_symmetry.space_group_name_H-M   'P 1'
#
loop_
_entity.id
_entity.type
_entity.pdbx_description
1 polymer ?
#
loop_
_entity_poly.entity_id
_entity_poly.type
_entity_poly.pdbx_seq_one_letter_code
_entity_poly.pdbx_strand_id
1 'polypeptide(L)'
;MQVIRKLFPRPGERETSLANALRCALRQAEFKMTSMGLWLLVASLAECDDILWEAIKQLQKELNELNEKVLRSVRENESLYSRIRELESKVVAESPTREKRKSIGSLSDLSSLNQDLNIESLEKNRLIEEYVELRSRFLKAIHEIKAMKKELRDSHNMYDELEVTNSKLKNEMKLREQCSKSEIDLMAARILDLTQKLTASDKQVRTLKHKIQKTESREKRRSLSLKGRESFTLGKEVEEKLTELENKITLLETGDSVPTINSPSKSASPAKEKVSKTDSSTDDKRTKRLAARLRRKSLDSATSSEPMKMLVRLSSLETKVASALEIRRDLTVSCESLSPTTRSSESPSSNDSPESSQTQIGTQSQRHLLDRLQSLENVVIHSRNKVNECLCQMSAMRAAKSRRSPSPSLEKKYSIKGMEKCLMDVSKRLQECFDKCVIDSTEQNSGEEIDDGVAQVVAQLEEQLRTKLLEISKKKAALYEAGELTQRKSLEILAEKLAYEAVLVSRIQEALESSDGSRFFARLIKSEIIETSQLIDNLKSKINGDGKTTSVT
;
A
#
# COMPACT_ATOMS: atom_id res chain seq x y z
N MET A 1 -57.78 11.05 65.53
CA MET A 1 -57.35 12.30 64.86
C MET A 1 -55.84 12.56 65.02
N GLN A 2 -54.95 11.57 64.83
CA GLN A 2 -53.49 11.77 64.96
C GLN A 2 -52.63 11.02 63.93
N VAL A 3 -53.24 10.33 62.96
CA VAL A 3 -52.48 9.52 61.97
C VAL A 3 -52.42 10.18 60.57
N ILE A 4 -53.22 11.22 60.30
CA ILE A 4 -53.24 11.92 58.99
C ILE A 4 -52.34 13.18 58.99
N ARG A 5 -51.26 13.20 59.80
CA ARG A 5 -50.26 14.28 59.76
C ARG A 5 -48.84 13.80 59.41
N LYS A 6 -48.62 12.49 59.22
CA LYS A 6 -47.28 11.94 58.87
C LYS A 6 -47.06 11.66 57.38
N LEU A 7 -48.04 11.92 56.50
CA LEU A 7 -47.95 11.55 55.08
C LEU A 7 -47.95 12.72 54.08
N PHE A 8 -48.01 13.97 54.55
CA PHE A 8 -47.86 15.15 53.70
C PHE A 8 -46.75 16.06 54.25
N PRO A 9 -45.53 16.02 53.69
CA PRO A 9 -44.52 17.01 54.04
C PRO A 9 -45.02 18.38 53.58
N ARG A 10 -44.88 19.37 54.47
CA ARG A 10 -45.34 20.75 54.26
C ARG A 10 -44.69 21.32 52.99
N PRO A 11 -45.41 22.13 52.19
CA PRO A 11 -44.91 22.65 50.91
C PRO A 11 -43.56 23.38 51.02
N GLY A 12 -43.25 24.03 52.16
CA GLY A 12 -41.95 24.68 52.39
C GLY A 12 -40.73 23.73 52.57
N GLU A 13 -40.92 22.48 53.01
CA GLU A 13 -39.80 21.51 53.17
C GLU A 13 -39.37 20.90 51.83
N ARG A 14 -40.31 20.77 50.88
CA ARG A 14 -39.98 20.32 49.51
C ARG A 14 -39.26 21.42 48.72
N GLU A 15 -39.68 22.67 48.87
CA GLU A 15 -39.03 23.81 48.20
C GLU A 15 -37.60 24.03 48.70
N THR A 16 -37.36 23.92 50.01
CA THR A 16 -36.00 24.01 50.58
C THR A 16 -35.09 22.85 50.16
N SER A 17 -35.62 21.62 50.08
CA SER A 17 -34.87 20.46 49.59
C SER A 17 -34.49 20.59 48.12
N LEU A 18 -35.40 21.10 47.28
CA LEU A 18 -35.18 21.28 45.85
C LEU A 18 -34.21 22.46 45.58
N ALA A 19 -34.32 23.54 46.35
CA ALA A 19 -33.38 24.65 46.34
C ALA A 19 -31.97 24.24 46.78
N ASN A 20 -31.85 23.34 47.77
CA ASN A 20 -30.55 22.81 48.20
C ASN A 20 -29.95 21.85 47.17
N ALA A 21 -30.76 21.01 46.52
CA ALA A 21 -30.31 20.15 45.42
C ALA A 21 -29.83 20.97 44.22
N LEU A 22 -30.55 22.04 43.85
CA LEU A 22 -30.14 22.95 42.78
C LEU A 22 -28.84 23.69 43.11
N ARG A 23 -28.68 24.18 44.35
CA ARG A 23 -27.42 24.79 44.79
C ARG A 23 -26.25 23.81 44.76
N CYS A 24 -26.49 22.54 45.10
CA CYS A 24 -25.46 21.50 45.03
C CYS A 24 -25.09 21.17 43.58
N ALA A 25 -26.09 21.08 42.68
CA ALA A 25 -25.86 20.86 41.26
C ALA A 25 -25.12 22.04 40.59
N LEU A 26 -25.45 23.28 40.96
CA LEU A 26 -24.75 24.48 40.49
C LEU A 26 -23.29 24.50 40.93
N ARG A 27 -23.00 24.21 42.21
CA ARG A 27 -21.62 24.09 42.70
C ARG A 27 -20.85 22.96 41.99
N GLN A 28 -21.52 21.86 41.69
CA GLN A 28 -20.89 20.74 40.97
C GLN A 28 -20.65 21.07 39.49
N ALA A 29 -21.52 21.86 38.87
CA ALA A 29 -21.34 22.37 37.52
C ALA A 29 -20.22 23.43 37.45
N GLU A 30 -20.18 24.36 38.41
CA GLU A 30 -19.10 25.34 38.56
C GLU A 30 -17.75 24.65 38.74
N PHE A 31 -17.66 23.65 39.64
CA PHE A 31 -16.44 22.88 39.86
C PHE A 31 -15.97 22.14 38.60
N LYS A 32 -16.90 21.57 37.83
CA LYS A 32 -16.59 20.92 36.54
C LYS A 32 -16.13 21.92 35.48
N MET A 33 -16.75 23.09 35.40
CA MET A 33 -16.32 24.14 34.47
C MET A 33 -14.95 24.69 34.81
N THR A 34 -14.67 24.94 36.10
CA THR A 34 -13.32 25.36 36.54
C THR A 34 -12.29 24.26 36.30
N SER A 35 -12.63 23.00 36.53
CA SER A 35 -11.75 21.86 36.26
C SER A 35 -11.45 21.71 34.77
N MET A 36 -12.43 21.91 33.89
CA MET A 36 -12.23 21.90 32.43
C MET A 36 -11.38 23.08 31.99
N GLY A 37 -11.62 24.28 32.53
CA GLY A 37 -10.82 25.48 32.24
C GLY A 37 -9.36 25.30 32.64
N LEU A 38 -9.10 24.77 33.83
CA LEU A 38 -7.75 24.40 34.29
C LEU A 38 -7.11 23.35 33.38
N TRP A 39 -7.86 22.35 32.93
CA TRP A 39 -7.36 21.32 31.99
C TRP A 39 -6.96 21.91 30.64
N LEU A 40 -7.78 22.82 30.08
CA LEU A 40 -7.48 23.53 28.84
C LEU A 40 -6.25 24.42 28.97
N LEU A 41 -6.09 25.09 30.12
CA LEU A 41 -4.94 25.96 30.40
C LEU A 41 -3.65 25.13 30.53
N VAL A 42 -3.70 23.99 31.20
CA VAL A 42 -2.56 23.05 31.31
C VAL A 42 -2.22 22.42 29.96
N ALA A 43 -3.21 22.05 29.15
CA ALA A 43 -2.98 21.53 27.79
C ALA A 43 -2.33 22.59 26.89
N SER A 44 -2.81 23.84 26.95
CA SER A 44 -2.22 24.95 26.20
C SER A 44 -0.81 25.31 26.68
N LEU A 45 -0.51 25.21 27.98
CA LEU A 45 0.83 25.39 28.52
C LEU A 45 1.79 24.29 28.04
N ALA A 46 1.34 23.03 28.02
CA ALA A 46 2.15 21.91 27.53
C ALA A 46 2.46 22.05 26.03
N GLU A 47 1.47 22.48 25.23
CA GLU A 47 1.65 22.73 23.80
C GLU A 47 2.61 23.91 23.53
N CYS A 48 2.58 24.94 24.38
CA CYS A 48 3.56 26.03 24.34
C CYS A 48 4.98 25.56 24.73
N ASP A 49 5.12 24.70 25.74
CA ASP A 49 6.42 24.16 26.16
C ASP A 49 7.04 23.30 25.05
N ASP A 50 6.24 22.48 24.35
CA ASP A 50 6.71 21.68 23.21
C ASP A 50 7.21 22.57 22.05
N ILE A 51 6.47 23.65 21.73
CA ILE A 51 6.88 24.63 20.71
C ILE A 51 8.19 25.33 21.12
N LEU A 52 8.32 25.71 22.39
CA LEU A 52 9.51 26.37 22.92
C LEU A 52 10.72 25.42 22.87
N TRP A 53 10.53 24.14 23.18
CA TRP A 53 11.58 23.13 23.16
C TRP A 53 12.09 22.86 21.75
N GLU A 54 11.18 22.77 20.77
CA GLU A 54 11.57 22.60 19.36
C GLU A 54 12.29 23.85 18.81
N ALA A 55 11.87 25.06 19.21
CA ALA A 55 12.57 26.29 18.86
C ALA A 55 13.99 26.35 19.44
N ILE A 56 14.18 25.94 20.70
CA ILE A 56 15.50 25.84 21.33
C ILE A 56 16.38 24.84 20.58
N LYS A 57 15.83 23.67 20.23
CA LYS A 57 16.54 22.62 19.50
C LYS A 57 16.96 23.09 18.10
N GLN A 58 16.10 23.82 17.40
CA GLN A 58 16.40 24.40 16.09
C GLN A 58 17.52 25.45 16.19
N LEU A 59 17.47 26.34 17.19
CA LEU A 59 18.53 27.32 17.45
C LEU A 59 19.86 26.66 17.83
N GLN A 60 19.82 25.57 18.60
CA GLN A 60 21.02 24.78 18.92
C GLN A 60 21.62 24.12 17.67
N LYS A 61 20.78 23.62 16.75
CA LYS A 61 21.22 23.06 15.48
C LYS A 61 21.89 24.12 14.59
N GLU A 62 21.26 25.28 14.44
CA GLU A 62 21.81 26.40 13.66
C GLU A 62 23.14 26.91 14.24
N LEU A 63 23.25 26.98 15.58
CA LEU A 63 24.49 27.33 16.25
C LEU A 63 25.61 26.33 15.94
N ASN A 64 25.31 25.02 15.98
CA ASN A 64 26.28 23.98 15.68
C ASN A 64 26.70 23.99 14.20
N GLU A 65 25.76 24.18 13.27
CA GLU A 65 26.06 24.29 11.84
C GLU A 65 26.94 25.51 11.54
N LEU A 66 26.66 26.64 12.19
CA LEU A 66 27.47 27.85 12.06
C LEU A 66 28.87 27.65 12.67
N ASN A 67 28.96 26.99 13.82
CA ASN A 67 30.23 26.66 14.46
C ASN A 67 31.10 25.75 13.56
N GLU A 68 30.51 24.71 12.96
CA GLU A 68 31.20 23.84 12.00
C GLU A 68 31.64 24.58 10.73
N LYS A 69 30.83 25.55 10.26
CA LYS A 69 31.20 26.39 9.12
C LYS A 69 32.37 27.32 9.44
N VAL A 70 32.39 27.90 10.63
CA VAL A 70 33.52 28.71 11.13
C VAL A 70 34.76 27.84 11.30
N LEU A 71 34.64 26.64 11.86
CA LEU A 71 35.78 25.74 12.04
C LEU A 71 36.37 25.30 10.68
N ARG A 72 35.52 25.06 9.67
CA ARG A 72 35.95 24.81 8.30
C ARG A 72 36.66 26.02 7.68
N SER A 73 36.10 27.22 7.80
CA SER A 73 36.73 28.42 7.25
C SER A 73 38.06 28.77 7.94
N VAL A 74 38.18 28.48 9.24
CA VAL A 74 39.45 28.60 9.98
C VAL A 74 40.48 27.62 9.44
N ARG A 75 40.13 26.33 9.28
CA ARG A 75 41.04 25.32 8.69
C ARG A 75 41.44 25.66 7.26
N GLU A 76 40.51 26.13 6.44
CA GLU A 76 40.77 26.60 5.09
C GLU A 76 41.73 27.80 5.10
N ASN A 77 41.51 28.79 5.97
CA ASN A 77 42.42 29.91 6.14
C ASN A 77 43.82 29.47 6.59
N GLU A 78 43.93 28.57 7.57
CA GLU A 78 45.23 28.01 7.99
C GLU A 78 45.94 27.27 6.85
N SER A 79 45.19 26.55 6.03
CA SER A 79 45.73 25.89 4.82
C SER A 79 46.23 26.90 3.79
N LEU A 80 45.50 28.00 3.59
CA LEU A 80 45.89 29.08 2.69
C LEU A 80 47.11 29.83 3.23
N TYR A 81 47.18 30.12 4.52
CA TYR A 81 48.37 30.72 5.15
C TYR A 81 49.59 29.80 5.04
N SER A 82 49.40 28.48 5.19
CA SER A 82 50.47 27.50 4.99
C SER A 82 50.93 27.48 3.53
N ARG A 83 49.98 27.53 2.59
CA ARG A 83 50.29 27.56 1.16
C ARG A 83 50.95 28.87 0.72
N ILE A 84 50.53 30.00 1.27
CA ILE A 84 51.17 31.30 1.06
C ILE A 84 52.61 31.23 1.58
N ARG A 85 52.84 30.70 2.79
CA ARG A 85 54.19 30.54 3.34
C ARG A 85 55.07 29.62 2.48
N GLU A 86 54.53 28.55 1.93
CA GLU A 86 55.23 27.69 0.97
C GLU A 86 55.55 28.42 -0.34
N LEU A 87 54.60 29.19 -0.87
CA LEU A 87 54.78 29.96 -2.10
C LEU A 87 55.77 31.11 -1.89
N GLU A 88 55.75 31.80 -0.76
CA GLU A 88 56.75 32.80 -0.38
C GLU A 88 58.14 32.16 -0.23
N SER A 89 58.23 30.96 0.37
CA SER A 89 59.49 30.21 0.48
C SER A 89 60.03 29.79 -0.90
N LYS A 90 59.13 29.44 -1.85
CA LYS A 90 59.48 29.11 -3.22
C LYS A 90 59.80 30.36 -4.05
N VAL A 91 59.13 31.48 -3.86
CA VAL A 91 59.43 32.76 -4.52
C VAL A 91 60.80 33.29 -4.08
N VAL A 92 61.21 33.03 -2.83
CA VAL A 92 62.59 33.31 -2.35
C VAL A 92 63.62 32.32 -2.94
N ALA A 93 63.21 31.11 -3.33
CA ALA A 93 64.08 30.08 -3.92
C ALA A 93 64.13 30.09 -5.46
N GLU A 94 63.09 30.57 -6.14
CA GLU A 94 62.88 30.51 -7.60
C GLU A 94 62.88 31.89 -8.28
N SER A 95 63.17 32.98 -7.56
CA SER A 95 63.52 34.24 -8.21
C SER A 95 64.87 34.10 -8.95
N PRO A 96 64.94 34.25 -10.29
CA PRO A 96 66.18 34.12 -11.06
C PRO A 96 67.09 35.36 -10.95
N THR A 97 66.83 36.27 -10.01
CA THR A 97 67.53 37.56 -9.89
C THR A 97 68.50 37.66 -8.72
N ARG A 98 68.88 36.53 -8.10
CA ARG A 98 69.89 36.50 -7.03
C ARG A 98 71.10 35.63 -7.35
N GLU A 99 71.65 35.80 -8.55
CA GLU A 99 73.06 35.49 -8.76
C GLU A 99 73.93 36.65 -8.24
N LYS A 100 75.11 36.33 -7.71
CA LYS A 100 76.25 37.25 -7.44
C LYS A 100 76.24 38.04 -6.12
N ARG A 101 76.54 37.35 -5.03
CA ARG A 101 77.59 37.80 -4.10
C ARG A 101 78.43 36.63 -3.65
N LYS A 102 79.41 36.22 -4.46
CA LYS A 102 80.69 35.62 -4.04
C LYS A 102 81.63 35.49 -5.25
N SER A 103 82.89 35.88 -5.01
CA SER A 103 84.08 36.01 -5.87
C SER A 103 84.06 37.03 -7.01
N ILE A 104 84.39 38.28 -6.66
CA ILE A 104 85.06 39.26 -7.52
C ILE A 104 86.49 38.78 -7.71
N GLY A 105 86.86 38.41 -8.94
CA GLY A 105 88.19 37.92 -9.28
C GLY A 105 88.39 37.79 -10.79
N SER A 106 88.01 38.83 -11.55
CA SER A 106 88.52 39.15 -12.89
C SER A 106 87.75 40.36 -13.43
N LEU A 107 88.38 41.54 -13.43
CA LEU A 107 87.78 42.78 -13.94
C LEU A 107 87.98 42.98 -15.45
N SER A 108 88.46 41.97 -16.17
CA SER A 108 88.72 42.05 -17.62
C SER A 108 87.51 41.68 -18.50
N ASP A 109 86.41 41.14 -17.94
CA ASP A 109 85.22 40.71 -18.70
C ASP A 109 84.05 41.71 -18.66
N LEU A 110 84.21 42.88 -18.05
CA LEU A 110 83.14 43.88 -17.93
C LEU A 110 83.23 45.02 -18.96
N SER A 111 84.27 45.06 -19.80
CA SER A 111 84.36 46.05 -20.89
C SER A 111 83.77 45.56 -22.22
N SER A 112 83.33 44.30 -22.32
CA SER A 112 82.79 43.70 -23.54
C SER A 112 81.27 43.53 -23.54
N LEU A 113 80.59 43.78 -22.42
CA LEU A 113 79.15 43.51 -22.25
C LEU A 113 78.25 44.74 -22.42
N ASN A 114 78.83 45.92 -22.67
CA ASN A 114 78.09 47.19 -22.64
C ASN A 114 78.07 47.94 -23.98
N GLN A 115 78.27 47.25 -25.11
CA GLN A 115 78.33 47.92 -26.41
C GLN A 115 77.17 47.63 -27.38
N ASP A 116 76.25 46.69 -27.10
CA ASP A 116 75.11 46.42 -27.99
C ASP A 116 73.85 45.85 -27.29
N LEU A 117 73.60 46.20 -26.02
CA LEU A 117 72.25 46.02 -25.47
C LEU A 117 71.35 47.09 -26.10
N ASN A 118 70.73 46.74 -27.22
CA ASN A 118 69.79 47.60 -27.92
C ASN A 118 68.59 47.91 -27.00
N ILE A 119 68.66 49.03 -26.28
CA ILE A 119 67.65 49.49 -25.31
C ILE A 119 66.25 49.53 -25.94
N GLU A 120 66.17 49.91 -27.22
CA GLU A 120 64.92 49.95 -27.99
C GLU A 120 64.31 48.56 -28.21
N SER A 121 65.15 47.52 -28.34
CA SER A 121 64.68 46.13 -28.40
C SER A 121 64.11 45.64 -27.06
N LEU A 122 64.67 46.10 -25.94
CA LEU A 122 64.23 45.72 -24.59
C LEU A 122 62.90 46.39 -24.24
N GLU A 123 62.72 47.66 -24.61
CA GLU A 123 61.45 48.38 -24.48
C GLU A 123 60.35 47.78 -25.37
N LYS A 124 60.69 47.39 -26.60
CA LYS A 124 59.78 46.68 -27.51
C LYS A 124 59.36 45.33 -26.96
N ASN A 125 60.29 44.55 -26.40
CA ASN A 125 59.97 43.25 -25.78
C ASN A 125 59.05 43.42 -24.57
N ARG A 126 59.31 44.42 -23.72
CA ARG A 126 58.43 44.77 -22.60
C ARG A 126 57.02 45.15 -23.08
N LEU A 127 56.91 45.94 -24.15
CA LEU A 127 55.60 46.31 -24.72
C LEU A 127 54.86 45.09 -25.29
N ILE A 128 55.57 44.15 -25.90
CA ILE A 128 55.00 42.89 -26.40
C ILE A 128 54.47 42.05 -25.23
N GLU A 129 55.22 41.94 -24.12
CA GLU A 129 54.79 41.24 -22.92
C GLU A 129 53.53 41.86 -22.31
N GLU A 130 53.50 43.19 -22.13
CA GLU A 130 52.34 43.91 -21.62
C GLU A 130 51.10 43.71 -22.52
N TYR A 131 51.29 43.70 -23.85
CA TYR A 131 50.22 43.41 -24.81
C TYR A 131 49.71 41.96 -24.71
N VAL A 132 50.62 40.99 -24.58
CA VAL A 132 50.28 39.57 -24.43
C VAL A 132 49.51 39.33 -23.13
N GLU A 133 49.94 39.94 -22.03
CA GLU A 133 49.21 39.90 -20.76
C GLU A 133 47.81 40.51 -20.87
N LEU A 134 47.70 41.68 -21.49
CA LEU A 134 46.42 42.37 -21.67
C LEU A 134 45.47 41.53 -22.53
N ARG A 135 45.97 40.95 -23.62
CA ARG A 135 45.23 40.01 -24.47
C ARG A 135 44.78 38.77 -23.69
N SER A 136 45.63 38.23 -22.83
CA SER A 136 45.29 37.08 -21.96
C SER A 136 44.16 37.44 -20.97
N ARG A 137 44.22 38.62 -20.35
CA ARG A 137 43.15 39.10 -19.45
C ARG A 137 41.82 39.30 -20.19
N PHE A 138 41.83 39.89 -21.38
CA PHE A 138 40.61 40.02 -22.19
C PHE A 138 40.04 38.66 -22.60
N LEU A 139 40.90 37.72 -23.01
CA LEU A 139 40.44 36.37 -23.32
C LEU A 139 39.80 35.71 -22.10
N LYS A 140 40.40 35.80 -20.91
CA LYS A 140 39.80 35.28 -19.67
C LYS A 140 38.44 35.93 -19.38
N ALA A 141 38.35 37.26 -19.45
CA ALA A 141 37.09 37.97 -19.24
C ALA A 141 36.01 37.56 -20.25
N ILE A 142 36.36 37.32 -21.52
CA ILE A 142 35.43 36.81 -22.53
C ILE A 142 34.93 35.40 -22.18
N HIS A 143 35.81 34.51 -21.71
CA HIS A 143 35.42 33.17 -21.29
C HIS A 143 34.51 33.22 -20.07
N GLU A 144 34.80 34.09 -19.10
CA GLU A 144 33.98 34.29 -17.90
C GLU A 144 32.59 34.84 -18.25
N ILE A 145 32.51 35.85 -19.13
CA ILE A 145 31.21 36.35 -19.62
C ILE A 145 30.42 35.24 -20.33
N LYS A 146 31.08 34.39 -21.11
CA LYS A 146 30.42 33.25 -21.77
C LYS A 146 29.92 32.22 -20.75
N ALA A 147 30.71 31.94 -19.71
CA ALA A 147 30.32 31.03 -18.63
C ALA A 147 29.12 31.58 -17.86
N MET A 148 29.17 32.84 -17.42
CA MET A 148 28.05 33.50 -16.73
C MET A 148 26.79 33.54 -17.59
N LYS A 149 26.91 33.82 -18.90
CA LYS A 149 25.76 33.77 -19.82
C LYS A 149 25.15 32.39 -19.94
N LYS A 150 25.96 31.33 -19.87
CA LYS A 150 25.48 29.95 -19.89
C LYS A 150 24.75 29.64 -18.58
N GLU A 151 25.37 29.93 -17.45
CA GLU A 151 24.80 29.72 -16.12
C GLU A 151 23.47 30.47 -15.93
N LEU A 152 23.36 31.70 -16.45
CA LEU A 152 22.10 32.45 -16.42
C LEU A 152 20.98 31.74 -17.20
N ARG A 153 21.28 31.17 -18.38
CA ARG A 153 20.30 30.40 -19.16
C ARG A 153 19.92 29.11 -18.44
N ASP A 154 20.90 28.41 -17.90
CA ASP A 154 20.67 27.16 -17.15
C ASP A 154 19.83 27.44 -15.90
N SER A 155 20.06 28.57 -15.22
CA SER A 155 19.24 29.03 -14.09
C SER A 155 17.81 29.37 -14.51
N HIS A 156 17.60 30.09 -15.62
CA HIS A 156 16.25 30.36 -16.13
C HIS A 156 15.49 29.07 -16.47
N ASN A 157 16.13 28.13 -17.17
CA ASN A 157 15.52 26.84 -17.47
C ASN A 157 15.14 26.07 -16.20
N MET A 158 16.00 26.09 -15.18
CA MET A 158 15.71 25.48 -13.87
C MET A 158 14.51 26.16 -13.19
N TYR A 159 14.39 27.50 -13.26
CA TYR A 159 13.24 28.21 -12.71
C TYR A 159 11.93 27.85 -13.43
N ASP A 160 11.95 27.71 -14.76
CA ASP A 160 10.77 27.30 -15.53
C ASP A 160 10.33 25.88 -15.15
N GLU A 161 11.29 24.95 -15.02
CA GLU A 161 11.01 23.58 -14.54
C GLU A 161 10.43 23.57 -13.12
N LEU A 162 10.97 24.41 -12.23
CA LEU A 162 10.45 24.58 -10.87
C LEU A 162 9.03 25.16 -10.87
N GLU A 163 8.72 26.11 -11.74
CA GLU A 163 7.37 26.68 -11.86
C GLU A 163 6.35 25.64 -12.34
N VAL A 164 6.73 24.83 -13.34
CA VAL A 164 5.90 23.73 -13.86
C VAL A 164 5.65 22.68 -12.78
N THR A 165 6.69 22.25 -12.06
CA THR A 165 6.54 21.26 -10.98
C THR A 165 5.73 21.81 -9.81
N ASN A 166 5.91 23.07 -9.44
CA ASN A 166 5.12 23.74 -8.40
C ASN A 166 3.63 23.79 -8.79
N SER A 167 3.33 24.16 -10.04
CA SER A 167 1.97 24.18 -10.58
C SER A 167 1.33 22.79 -10.59
N LYS A 168 2.11 21.76 -10.96
CA LYS A 168 1.67 20.35 -10.91
C LYS A 168 1.34 19.91 -9.49
N LEU A 169 2.22 20.17 -8.53
CA LEU A 169 2.03 19.80 -7.12
C LEU A 169 0.82 20.52 -6.50
N LYS A 170 0.62 21.81 -6.79
CA LYS A 170 -0.58 22.56 -6.36
C LYS A 170 -1.86 21.95 -6.91
N ASN A 171 -1.86 21.52 -8.17
CA ASN A 171 -3.03 20.88 -8.78
C ASN A 171 -3.29 19.49 -8.19
N GLU A 172 -2.25 18.70 -7.95
CA GLU A 172 -2.36 17.38 -7.30
C GLU A 172 -2.89 17.49 -5.87
N MET A 173 -2.39 18.47 -5.10
CA MET A 173 -2.88 18.76 -3.75
C MET A 173 -4.37 19.10 -3.76
N LYS A 174 -4.82 20.00 -4.66
CA LYS A 174 -6.24 20.34 -4.82
C LYS A 174 -7.09 19.12 -5.18
N LEU A 175 -6.59 18.26 -6.07
CA LEU A 175 -7.30 17.04 -6.47
C LEU A 175 -7.42 16.05 -5.29
N ARG A 176 -6.35 15.88 -4.50
CA ARG A 176 -6.34 15.05 -3.29
C ARG A 176 -7.33 15.57 -2.25
N GLU A 177 -7.38 16.89 -2.03
CA GLU A 177 -8.34 17.52 -1.12
C GLU A 177 -9.79 17.31 -1.58
N GLN A 178 -10.08 17.47 -2.87
CA GLN A 178 -11.40 17.21 -3.42
C GLN A 178 -11.81 15.74 -3.26
N CYS A 179 -10.90 14.81 -3.52
CA CYS A 179 -11.15 13.38 -3.32
C CYS A 179 -11.46 13.07 -1.86
N SER A 180 -10.61 13.52 -0.93
CA SER A 180 -10.80 13.35 0.51
C SER A 180 -12.13 13.95 0.99
N LYS A 181 -12.47 15.15 0.52
CA LYS A 181 -13.76 15.79 0.82
C LYS A 181 -14.95 14.95 0.34
N SER A 182 -14.87 14.43 -0.89
CA SER A 182 -15.93 13.56 -1.44
C SER A 182 -16.09 12.25 -0.66
N GLU A 183 -14.98 11.69 -0.15
CA GLU A 183 -14.99 10.50 0.70
C GLU A 183 -15.65 10.80 2.05
N ILE A 184 -15.30 11.93 2.67
CA ILE A 184 -15.91 12.39 3.94
C ILE A 184 -17.42 12.61 3.75
N ASP A 185 -17.83 13.27 2.66
CA ASP A 185 -19.24 13.53 2.37
C ASP A 185 -20.03 12.21 2.19
N LEU A 186 -19.44 11.21 1.52
CA LEU A 186 -20.03 9.89 1.37
C LEU A 186 -20.14 9.15 2.71
N MET A 187 -19.11 9.22 3.54
CA MET A 187 -19.14 8.64 4.90
C MET A 187 -20.20 9.33 5.77
N ALA A 188 -20.31 10.65 5.70
CA ALA A 188 -21.32 11.43 6.41
C ALA A 188 -22.73 11.03 5.98
N ALA A 189 -22.99 10.94 4.66
CA ALA A 189 -24.27 10.47 4.13
C ALA A 189 -24.62 9.05 4.62
N ARG A 190 -23.63 8.14 4.65
CA ARG A 190 -23.82 6.77 5.17
C ARG A 190 -24.13 6.75 6.66
N ILE A 191 -23.45 7.56 7.47
CA ILE A 191 -23.72 7.68 8.91
C ILE A 191 -25.14 8.20 9.13
N LEU A 192 -25.57 9.20 8.36
CA LEU A 192 -26.93 9.75 8.44
C LEU A 192 -27.99 8.69 8.10
N ASP A 193 -27.82 7.93 7.01
CA ASP A 193 -28.73 6.83 6.64
C ASP A 193 -28.80 5.74 7.72
N LEU A 194 -27.65 5.30 8.25
CA LEU A 194 -27.59 4.32 9.34
C LEU A 194 -28.26 4.85 10.62
N THR A 195 -28.04 6.12 10.96
CA THR A 195 -28.67 6.78 12.11
C THR A 195 -30.19 6.86 11.94
N GLN A 196 -30.66 7.16 10.73
CA GLN A 196 -32.08 7.19 10.42
C GLN A 196 -32.71 5.80 10.52
N LYS A 197 -32.06 4.76 9.99
CA LYS A 197 -32.49 3.35 10.10
C LYS A 197 -32.52 2.87 11.55
N LEU A 198 -31.50 3.21 12.35
CA LEU A 198 -31.45 2.90 13.78
C LEU A 198 -32.62 3.57 14.52
N THR A 199 -32.83 4.86 14.29
CA THR A 199 -33.94 5.62 14.89
C THR A 199 -35.31 5.04 14.50
N ALA A 200 -35.48 4.61 13.24
CA ALA A 200 -36.69 3.96 12.77
C ALA A 200 -36.91 2.59 13.45
N SER A 201 -35.85 1.79 13.58
CA SER A 201 -35.88 0.51 14.29
C SER A 201 -36.25 0.69 15.77
N ASP A 202 -35.64 1.66 16.45
CA ASP A 202 -35.95 1.95 17.86
C ASP A 202 -37.41 2.35 18.06
N LYS A 203 -37.98 3.14 17.15
CA LYS A 203 -39.41 3.48 17.16
C LYS A 203 -40.28 2.23 17.02
N GLN A 204 -39.91 1.30 16.16
CA GLN A 204 -40.61 0.02 16.01
C GLN A 204 -40.49 -0.84 17.27
N VAL A 205 -39.30 -0.97 17.85
CA VAL A 205 -39.07 -1.71 19.10
C VAL A 205 -39.92 -1.14 20.24
N ARG A 206 -39.94 0.19 20.42
CA ARG A 206 -40.80 0.83 21.44
C ARG A 206 -42.28 0.55 21.18
N THR A 207 -42.70 0.61 19.92
CA THR A 207 -44.10 0.32 19.52
C THR A 207 -44.48 -1.13 19.79
N LEU A 208 -43.60 -2.08 19.44
CA LEU A 208 -43.80 -3.50 19.70
C LEU A 208 -43.80 -3.81 21.19
N LYS A 209 -42.87 -3.23 21.97
CA LYS A 209 -42.83 -3.37 23.43
C LYS A 209 -44.14 -2.89 24.07
N HIS A 210 -44.67 -1.75 23.64
CA HIS A 210 -45.95 -1.25 24.12
C HIS A 210 -47.14 -2.12 23.68
N LYS A 211 -47.12 -2.68 22.47
CA LYS A 211 -48.11 -3.66 22.02
C LYS A 211 -48.05 -4.95 22.85
N ILE A 212 -46.87 -5.47 23.12
CA ILE A 212 -46.64 -6.64 23.97
C ILE A 212 -47.16 -6.39 25.37
N GLN A 213 -46.85 -5.25 25.98
CA GLN A 213 -47.36 -4.89 27.30
C GLN A 213 -48.90 -4.76 27.33
N LYS A 214 -49.51 -4.23 26.26
CA LYS A 214 -50.98 -4.19 26.10
C LYS A 214 -51.59 -5.56 25.89
N THR A 215 -50.94 -6.44 25.12
CA THR A 215 -51.41 -7.82 24.94
C THR A 215 -51.23 -8.62 26.21
N GLU A 216 -50.10 -8.53 26.91
CA GLU A 216 -49.88 -9.19 28.20
C GLU A 216 -50.85 -8.72 29.27
N SER A 217 -51.18 -7.42 29.33
CA SER A 217 -52.18 -6.92 30.28
C SER A 217 -53.60 -7.37 29.91
N ARG A 218 -53.94 -7.47 28.62
CA ARG A 218 -55.20 -8.06 28.15
C ARG A 218 -55.24 -9.57 28.39
N GLU A 219 -54.12 -10.26 28.21
CA GLU A 219 -53.95 -11.69 28.39
C GLU A 219 -53.99 -12.04 29.87
N LYS A 220 -53.36 -11.27 30.77
CA LYS A 220 -53.50 -11.43 32.23
C LYS A 220 -54.95 -11.28 32.70
N ARG A 221 -55.75 -10.42 32.04
CA ARG A 221 -57.21 -10.34 32.29
C ARG A 221 -57.98 -11.52 31.70
N ARG A 222 -57.45 -12.19 30.67
CA ARG A 222 -58.06 -13.36 30.02
C ARG A 222 -57.60 -14.70 30.59
N SER A 223 -56.40 -14.79 31.16
CA SER A 223 -55.86 -15.99 31.80
C SER A 223 -56.46 -16.22 33.19
N LEU A 224 -57.07 -15.19 33.80
CA LEU A 224 -57.98 -15.34 34.94
C LEU A 224 -59.37 -15.83 34.53
N SER A 225 -59.69 -15.80 33.23
CA SER A 225 -60.93 -16.31 32.65
C SER A 225 -60.64 -17.64 31.94
N LEU A 226 -60.54 -18.69 32.75
CA LEU A 226 -60.68 -20.12 32.41
C LEU A 226 -60.65 -20.50 30.90
N LYS A 227 -59.68 -21.37 30.56
CA LYS A 227 -59.49 -22.15 29.31
C LYS A 227 -58.55 -21.50 28.26
N GLY A 228 -57.25 -21.73 28.42
CA GLY A 228 -56.23 -21.31 27.44
C GLY A 228 -54.77 -21.62 27.79
N ARG A 229 -54.50 -22.29 28.93
CA ARG A 229 -53.14 -22.61 29.38
C ARG A 229 -52.42 -23.64 28.50
N GLU A 230 -53.17 -24.43 27.73
CA GLU A 230 -52.67 -25.59 26.98
C GLU A 230 -51.97 -25.21 25.66
N SER A 231 -52.27 -24.03 25.09
CA SER A 231 -51.74 -23.62 23.78
C SER A 231 -50.25 -23.21 23.81
N PHE A 232 -49.74 -22.74 24.95
CA PHE A 232 -48.33 -22.38 25.09
C PHE A 232 -47.44 -23.56 25.48
N THR A 233 -47.95 -24.50 26.28
CA THR A 233 -47.25 -25.76 26.57
C THR A 233 -47.11 -26.63 25.32
N LEU A 234 -48.16 -26.68 24.49
CA LEU A 234 -48.12 -27.43 23.23
C LEU A 234 -47.09 -26.85 22.24
N GLY A 235 -46.96 -25.52 22.17
CA GLY A 235 -45.96 -24.88 21.32
C GLY A 235 -44.53 -25.24 21.73
N LYS A 236 -44.26 -25.24 23.04
CA LYS A 236 -42.94 -25.60 23.59
C LYS A 236 -42.63 -27.09 23.43
N GLU A 237 -43.60 -27.97 23.68
CA GLU A 237 -43.45 -29.43 23.45
C GLU A 237 -43.23 -29.76 21.96
N VAL A 238 -43.91 -29.06 21.05
CA VAL A 238 -43.71 -29.25 19.60
C VAL A 238 -42.34 -28.76 19.17
N GLU A 239 -41.88 -27.62 19.67
CA GLU A 239 -40.53 -27.07 19.39
C GLU A 239 -39.42 -27.99 19.93
N GLU A 240 -39.61 -28.58 21.12
CA GLU A 240 -38.69 -29.54 21.75
C GLU A 240 -38.65 -30.88 20.98
N LYS A 241 -39.80 -31.35 20.45
CA LYS A 241 -39.83 -32.52 19.56
C LYS A 241 -39.24 -32.26 18.18
N LEU A 242 -39.38 -31.04 17.66
CA LEU A 242 -38.83 -30.67 16.36
C LEU A 242 -37.29 -30.61 16.43
N THR A 243 -36.74 -30.04 17.50
CA THR A 243 -35.30 -30.05 17.78
C THR A 243 -34.74 -31.46 18.05
N GLU A 244 -35.48 -32.34 18.72
CA GLU A 244 -35.07 -33.75 18.89
C GLU A 244 -35.03 -34.50 17.55
N LEU A 245 -35.99 -34.24 16.64
CA LEU A 245 -36.01 -34.82 15.30
C LEU A 245 -34.91 -34.25 14.40
N GLU A 246 -34.63 -32.95 14.48
CA GLU A 246 -33.50 -32.33 13.78
C GLU A 246 -32.16 -32.92 14.23
N ASN A 247 -32.00 -33.18 15.54
CA ASN A 247 -30.83 -33.86 16.10
C ASN A 247 -30.72 -35.33 15.64
N LYS A 248 -31.85 -36.05 15.53
CA LYS A 248 -31.87 -37.42 14.98
C LYS A 248 -31.52 -37.44 13.49
N ILE A 249 -31.99 -36.46 12.72
CA ILE A 249 -31.68 -36.34 11.29
C ILE A 249 -30.20 -36.03 11.09
N THR A 250 -29.66 -35.07 11.84
CA THR A 250 -28.22 -34.75 11.78
C THR A 250 -27.35 -35.95 12.15
N LEU A 251 -27.73 -36.73 13.16
CA LEU A 251 -27.01 -37.95 13.55
C LEU A 251 -27.02 -39.01 12.43
N LEU A 252 -28.15 -39.18 11.74
CA LEU A 252 -28.30 -40.10 10.61
C LEU A 252 -27.55 -39.64 9.35
N GLU A 253 -27.43 -38.32 9.14
CA GLU A 253 -26.69 -37.72 8.02
C GLU A 253 -25.15 -37.76 8.23
N THR A 254 -24.67 -37.82 9.48
CA THR A 254 -23.23 -37.93 9.80
C THR A 254 -22.63 -39.34 9.71
N GLY A 255 -23.44 -40.39 9.52
CA GLY A 255 -22.93 -41.72 9.18
C GLY A 255 -22.26 -42.52 10.31
N ASP A 256 -22.43 -42.14 11.58
CA ASP A 256 -21.96 -42.95 12.71
C ASP A 256 -23.01 -44.01 13.09
N SER A 257 -22.55 -45.25 13.29
CA SER A 257 -23.41 -46.43 13.46
C SER A 257 -24.03 -46.49 14.86
N VAL A 258 -25.36 -46.65 14.88
CA VAL A 258 -26.17 -46.93 16.08
C VAL A 258 -25.79 -48.31 16.67
N PRO A 259 -25.48 -48.43 17.98
CA PRO A 259 -25.39 -49.73 18.63
C PRO A 259 -26.80 -50.33 18.83
N THR A 260 -27.02 -51.47 18.18
CA THR A 260 -28.16 -52.37 18.37
C THR A 260 -28.17 -52.94 19.78
N ILE A 261 -29.29 -52.79 20.51
CA ILE A 261 -29.67 -53.73 21.57
C ILE A 261 -31.14 -54.14 21.36
N ASN A 262 -31.33 -55.46 21.41
CA ASN A 262 -32.49 -56.24 21.03
C ASN A 262 -33.73 -56.03 21.94
N SER A 263 -34.90 -55.91 21.30
CA SER A 263 -36.17 -56.69 21.37
C SER A 263 -36.59 -57.41 22.67
N PRO A 264 -37.86 -57.86 22.92
CA PRO A 264 -38.98 -58.08 21.98
C PRO A 264 -40.39 -57.68 22.54
N SER A 265 -41.49 -57.57 21.77
CA SER A 265 -42.36 -58.71 21.43
C SER A 265 -43.72 -58.24 20.89
N LYS A 266 -44.20 -58.92 19.84
CA LYS A 266 -45.60 -59.31 19.53
C LYS A 266 -46.61 -58.20 19.20
N SER A 267 -47.50 -58.31 18.21
CA SER A 267 -47.80 -59.32 17.19
C SER A 267 -49.00 -58.83 16.37
N ALA A 268 -49.11 -59.32 15.13
CA ALA A 268 -50.36 -59.55 14.39
C ALA A 268 -51.11 -58.35 13.77
N SER A 269 -51.04 -58.26 12.43
CA SER A 269 -52.18 -57.95 11.55
C SER A 269 -53.21 -59.12 11.63
N PRO A 270 -54.49 -59.02 11.18
CA PRO A 270 -54.90 -58.57 9.84
C PRO A 270 -56.30 -57.90 9.71
N ALA A 271 -56.69 -57.71 8.45
CA ALA A 271 -57.76 -56.93 7.83
C ALA A 271 -59.23 -57.38 8.03
N LYS A 272 -60.14 -56.57 7.40
CA LYS A 272 -61.57 -56.80 7.03
C LYS A 272 -62.59 -56.58 8.17
N GLU A 273 -63.79 -56.02 7.99
CA GLU A 273 -64.70 -55.95 6.84
C GLU A 273 -65.85 -54.92 7.06
N LYS A 274 -66.29 -54.29 5.96
CA LYS A 274 -67.68 -54.04 5.49
C LYS A 274 -68.81 -53.48 6.40
N VAL A 275 -69.39 -52.38 5.86
CA VAL A 275 -70.82 -52.16 5.51
C VAL A 275 -71.82 -51.75 6.60
N SER A 276 -72.40 -50.55 6.44
CA SER A 276 -73.84 -50.39 6.11
C SER A 276 -74.21 -48.94 5.78
N LYS A 277 -74.87 -48.77 4.62
CA LYS A 277 -75.54 -47.55 4.12
C LYS A 277 -76.89 -47.31 4.83
N THR A 278 -77.29 -46.06 5.03
CA THR A 278 -78.61 -45.46 4.70
C THR A 278 -78.57 -43.98 5.14
N ASP A 279 -78.52 -42.96 4.27
CA ASP A 279 -79.49 -42.36 3.34
C ASP A 279 -80.26 -41.15 3.92
N SER A 280 -80.48 -40.16 3.03
CA SER A 280 -81.37 -39.00 3.10
C SER A 280 -80.94 -37.73 3.91
N SER A 281 -80.45 -36.76 3.13
CA SER A 281 -80.95 -35.38 3.02
C SER A 281 -81.39 -34.61 4.28
N THR A 282 -80.65 -33.56 4.63
CA THR A 282 -81.22 -32.21 4.80
C THR A 282 -80.14 -31.14 4.86
N ASP A 283 -80.52 -30.00 4.30
CA ASP A 283 -79.68 -28.98 3.70
C ASP A 283 -79.25 -27.85 4.68
N ASP A 284 -78.21 -27.12 4.25
CA ASP A 284 -78.15 -25.65 4.31
C ASP A 284 -77.81 -24.83 5.58
N LYS A 285 -77.34 -25.38 6.70
CA LYS A 285 -77.06 -24.52 7.89
C LYS A 285 -75.63 -24.43 8.44
N ARG A 286 -74.64 -25.15 7.91
CA ARG A 286 -73.27 -25.14 8.49
C ARG A 286 -72.22 -24.35 7.71
N THR A 287 -72.43 -24.06 6.43
CA THR A 287 -71.47 -23.36 5.55
C THR A 287 -71.50 -21.83 5.68
N LYS A 288 -72.51 -21.23 6.33
CA LYS A 288 -72.65 -19.77 6.47
C LYS A 288 -71.89 -19.11 7.64
N ARG A 289 -71.32 -19.87 8.59
CA ARG A 289 -70.60 -19.27 9.75
C ARG A 289 -69.07 -19.16 9.59
N LEU A 290 -68.47 -19.81 8.59
CA LEU A 290 -67.03 -19.67 8.31
C LEU A 290 -66.72 -18.55 7.30
N ALA A 291 -67.70 -18.13 6.50
CA ALA A 291 -67.54 -17.03 5.52
C ALA A 291 -67.61 -15.61 6.11
N ALA A 292 -67.99 -15.45 7.39
CA ALA A 292 -68.21 -14.13 8.00
C ALA A 292 -66.99 -13.50 8.70
N ARG A 293 -65.83 -14.19 8.75
CA ARG A 293 -64.59 -13.65 9.39
C ARG A 293 -63.46 -13.30 8.42
N LEU A 294 -63.69 -13.36 7.11
CA LEU A 294 -62.71 -12.95 6.09
C LEU A 294 -63.09 -11.67 5.32
N ARG A 295 -64.21 -11.02 5.67
CA ARG A 295 -64.66 -9.78 5.03
C ARG A 295 -64.34 -8.54 5.88
N ARG A 296 -63.10 -8.05 5.77
CA ARG A 296 -62.76 -6.61 5.67
C ARG A 296 -61.23 -6.40 5.61
N LYS A 297 -60.72 -6.48 4.39
CA LYS A 297 -59.83 -5.49 3.76
C LYS A 297 -59.90 -5.72 2.25
N SER A 298 -60.51 -4.78 1.56
CA SER A 298 -60.58 -4.66 0.10
C SER A 298 -59.15 -4.62 -0.48
N LEU A 299 -58.78 -5.37 -1.52
CA LEU A 299 -59.30 -5.45 -2.90
C LEU A 299 -58.72 -4.33 -3.78
N ASP A 300 -57.45 -4.52 -4.12
CA ASP A 300 -56.69 -4.08 -5.31
C ASP A 300 -55.48 -5.06 -5.30
N SER A 301 -55.24 -5.97 -6.23
CA SER A 301 -55.27 -5.83 -7.67
C SER A 301 -55.55 -7.19 -8.32
N ALA A 302 -56.55 -7.25 -9.19
CA ALA A 302 -56.67 -8.29 -10.21
C ALA A 302 -56.70 -7.58 -11.56
N THR A 303 -55.56 -7.57 -12.25
CA THR A 303 -55.53 -7.43 -13.72
C THR A 303 -54.85 -8.67 -14.30
N SER A 304 -55.59 -9.31 -15.18
CA SER A 304 -55.38 -10.62 -15.79
C SER A 304 -54.17 -10.69 -16.73
N SER A 305 -52.95 -10.92 -16.23
CA SER A 305 -51.81 -11.26 -17.10
C SER A 305 -50.75 -12.18 -16.48
N GLU A 306 -50.97 -12.65 -15.25
CA GLU A 306 -49.97 -13.40 -14.48
C GLU A 306 -49.68 -14.82 -15.01
N PRO A 307 -50.70 -15.60 -15.45
CA PRO A 307 -50.44 -16.93 -16.05
C PRO A 307 -49.68 -16.83 -17.37
N MET A 308 -50.01 -15.84 -18.21
CA MET A 308 -49.37 -15.63 -19.52
C MET A 308 -47.93 -15.12 -19.36
N LYS A 309 -47.67 -14.22 -18.40
CA LYS A 309 -46.32 -13.75 -18.07
C LYS A 309 -45.45 -14.86 -17.49
N MET A 310 -46.04 -15.78 -16.73
CA MET A 310 -45.34 -16.96 -16.22
C MET A 310 -44.98 -17.93 -17.35
N LEU A 311 -45.90 -18.14 -18.31
CA LEU A 311 -45.65 -18.98 -19.48
C LEU A 311 -44.55 -18.41 -20.39
N VAL A 312 -44.56 -17.10 -20.64
CA VAL A 312 -43.51 -16.41 -21.43
C VAL A 312 -42.17 -16.40 -20.69
N ARG A 313 -42.19 -16.33 -19.35
CA ARG A 313 -40.98 -16.49 -18.54
C ARG A 313 -40.43 -17.91 -18.60
N LEU A 314 -41.31 -18.92 -18.56
CA LEU A 314 -40.92 -20.32 -18.67
C LEU A 314 -40.39 -20.63 -20.05
N SER A 315 -41.02 -20.16 -21.13
CA SER A 315 -40.51 -20.34 -22.49
C SER A 315 -39.17 -19.63 -22.69
N SER A 316 -38.99 -18.40 -22.18
CA SER A 316 -37.71 -17.69 -22.22
C SER A 316 -36.62 -18.36 -21.38
N LEU A 317 -36.99 -19.05 -20.29
CA LEU A 317 -36.07 -19.82 -19.47
C LEU A 317 -35.70 -21.14 -20.16
N GLU A 318 -36.65 -21.81 -20.81
CA GLU A 318 -36.40 -23.02 -21.61
C GLU A 318 -35.47 -22.71 -22.80
N THR A 319 -35.68 -21.61 -23.52
CA THR A 319 -34.76 -21.19 -24.62
C THR A 319 -33.37 -20.86 -24.10
N LYS A 320 -33.25 -20.27 -22.90
CA LYS A 320 -31.96 -19.97 -22.26
C LYS A 320 -31.25 -21.21 -21.70
N VAL A 321 -32.00 -22.21 -21.25
CA VAL A 321 -31.44 -23.49 -20.81
C VAL A 321 -30.98 -24.31 -22.02
N ALA A 322 -31.74 -24.30 -23.12
CA ALA A 322 -31.31 -24.91 -24.37
C ALA A 322 -30.04 -24.25 -24.93
N SER A 323 -29.97 -22.92 -24.99
CA SER A 323 -28.75 -22.24 -25.46
C SER A 323 -27.54 -22.46 -24.53
N ALA A 324 -27.75 -22.56 -23.22
CA ALA A 324 -26.69 -22.86 -22.26
C ALA A 324 -26.25 -24.34 -22.26
N LEU A 325 -27.06 -25.26 -22.80
CA LEU A 325 -26.66 -26.65 -23.02
C LEU A 325 -25.87 -26.80 -24.33
N GLU A 326 -26.20 -26.01 -25.34
CA GLU A 326 -25.52 -26.00 -26.63
C GLU A 326 -24.11 -25.39 -26.50
N ILE A 327 -23.99 -24.27 -25.78
CA ILE A 327 -22.68 -23.68 -25.42
C ILE A 327 -21.81 -24.66 -24.62
N ARG A 328 -22.44 -25.51 -23.79
CA ARG A 328 -21.73 -26.52 -22.99
C ARG A 328 -21.29 -27.71 -23.83
N ARG A 329 -22.04 -28.06 -24.88
CA ARG A 329 -21.65 -29.08 -25.86
C ARG A 329 -20.47 -28.61 -26.71
N ASP A 330 -20.46 -27.34 -27.15
CA ASP A 330 -19.35 -26.77 -27.93
C ASP A 330 -18.04 -26.69 -27.13
N LEU A 331 -18.12 -26.44 -25.81
CA LEU A 331 -16.97 -26.46 -24.90
C LEU A 331 -16.43 -27.87 -24.63
N THR A 332 -17.25 -28.92 -24.79
CA THR A 332 -16.81 -30.32 -24.59
C THR A 332 -16.28 -31.00 -25.86
N VAL A 333 -16.55 -30.46 -27.05
CA VAL A 333 -16.09 -31.03 -28.33
C VAL A 333 -14.73 -30.46 -28.78
N SER A 334 -14.29 -29.33 -28.23
CA SER A 334 -13.06 -28.64 -28.68
C SER A 334 -11.75 -29.10 -28.01
N CYS A 335 -11.75 -30.17 -27.18
CA CYS A 335 -10.57 -30.59 -26.41
C CYS A 335 -10.10 -32.04 -26.65
N GLU A 336 -10.48 -32.67 -27.78
CA GLU A 336 -10.02 -34.03 -28.11
C GLU A 336 -9.64 -34.18 -29.59
N SER A 337 -8.45 -33.68 -29.96
CA SER A 337 -7.56 -34.30 -30.98
C SER A 337 -6.23 -33.54 -31.14
N LEU A 338 -5.19 -34.09 -30.50
CA LEU A 338 -3.87 -34.42 -31.05
C LEU A 338 -3.17 -33.49 -32.08
N SER A 339 -2.02 -32.94 -31.67
CA SER A 339 -0.65 -33.26 -32.15
C SER A 339 -0.23 -33.04 -33.63
N PRO A 340 1.09 -32.89 -33.89
CA PRO A 340 1.66 -32.09 -35.00
C PRO A 340 2.07 -32.93 -36.22
N THR A 341 2.18 -32.33 -37.42
CA THR A 341 3.06 -32.76 -38.53
C THR A 341 3.02 -31.78 -39.73
N THR A 342 4.21 -31.22 -40.03
CA THR A 342 4.85 -30.88 -41.32
C THR A 342 4.08 -30.40 -42.58
N ARG A 343 4.77 -29.49 -43.28
CA ARG A 343 4.91 -29.28 -44.76
C ARG A 343 3.94 -28.33 -45.50
N SER A 344 4.57 -27.24 -45.96
CA SER A 344 4.65 -26.71 -47.32
C SER A 344 3.45 -26.09 -48.05
N SER A 345 3.78 -24.91 -48.62
CA SER A 345 3.32 -24.29 -49.88
C SER A 345 1.87 -23.77 -49.90
N GLU A 346 1.52 -22.59 -50.44
CA GLU A 346 2.11 -21.76 -51.48
C GLU A 346 1.85 -20.27 -51.18
N SER A 347 2.81 -19.43 -51.57
CA SER A 347 2.61 -17.99 -51.79
C SER A 347 1.73 -17.76 -53.03
N PRO A 348 1.24 -16.53 -53.22
CA PRO A 348 1.82 -15.78 -54.34
C PRO A 348 2.27 -14.37 -53.97
N SER A 349 3.35 -14.00 -54.66
CA SER A 349 4.18 -12.81 -54.64
C SER A 349 3.51 -11.53 -55.16
N SER A 350 3.97 -10.38 -54.66
CA SER A 350 4.48 -9.31 -55.54
C SER A 350 5.55 -8.48 -54.83
N ASN A 351 6.68 -8.34 -55.52
CA ASN A 351 7.93 -7.68 -55.15
C ASN A 351 7.80 -6.16 -54.95
N ASP A 352 8.64 -5.58 -54.09
CA ASP A 352 9.65 -4.63 -54.54
C ASP A 352 10.85 -4.52 -53.57
N SER A 353 12.01 -4.17 -54.11
CA SER A 353 13.37 -4.32 -53.56
C SER A 353 13.73 -3.48 -52.31
N PRO A 354 14.79 -3.84 -51.56
CA PRO A 354 15.27 -3.08 -50.40
C PRO A 354 16.43 -2.14 -50.76
N GLU A 355 16.22 -0.85 -50.58
CA GLU A 355 17.29 0.14 -50.34
C GLU A 355 16.90 1.02 -49.16
N SER A 356 17.52 0.77 -48.00
CA SER A 356 18.02 1.82 -47.11
C SER A 356 18.66 1.23 -45.86
N SER A 357 19.97 1.34 -45.82
CA SER A 357 20.78 1.34 -44.63
C SER A 357 20.33 2.45 -43.67
N GLN A 358 20.09 2.12 -42.39
CA GLN A 358 20.35 3.03 -41.27
C GLN A 358 20.46 2.27 -39.93
N THR A 359 21.72 2.09 -39.51
CA THR A 359 22.20 2.12 -38.11
C THR A 359 21.44 1.31 -37.04
N GLN A 360 21.93 0.10 -36.74
CA GLN A 360 21.83 -0.48 -35.39
C GLN A 360 23.17 -1.10 -34.98
N ILE A 361 24.05 -0.26 -34.43
CA ILE A 361 25.18 -0.69 -33.60
C ILE A 361 24.65 -0.71 -32.17
N GLY A 362 24.10 -1.84 -31.74
CA GLY A 362 23.83 -2.14 -30.34
C GLY A 362 24.77 -3.26 -29.92
N THR A 363 25.53 -3.04 -28.85
CA THR A 363 26.42 -4.07 -28.29
C THR A 363 25.60 -5.30 -27.90
N GLN A 364 26.19 -6.50 -27.93
CA GLN A 364 25.53 -7.77 -27.57
C GLN A 364 24.83 -7.70 -26.19
N SER A 365 25.38 -6.88 -25.28
CA SER A 365 24.81 -6.49 -23.98
C SER A 365 23.44 -5.79 -24.09
N GLN A 366 23.28 -4.82 -25.00
CA GLN A 366 22.01 -4.12 -25.21
C GLN A 366 20.91 -5.04 -25.76
N ARG A 367 21.25 -6.01 -26.63
CA ARG A 367 20.28 -7.00 -27.12
C ARG A 367 19.80 -7.93 -26.01
N HIS A 368 20.72 -8.39 -25.14
CA HIS A 368 20.38 -9.26 -24.01
C HIS A 368 19.52 -8.54 -22.95
N LEU A 369 19.77 -7.25 -22.72
CA LEU A 369 18.94 -6.43 -21.83
C LEU A 369 17.51 -6.26 -22.37
N LEU A 370 17.37 -6.01 -23.68
CA LEU A 370 16.06 -5.87 -24.32
C LEU A 370 15.27 -7.19 -24.32
N ASP A 371 15.92 -8.32 -24.59
CA ASP A 371 15.28 -9.64 -24.54
C ASP A 371 14.81 -10.00 -23.12
N ARG A 372 15.60 -9.62 -22.11
CA ARG A 372 15.25 -9.79 -20.69
C ARG A 372 14.11 -8.88 -20.25
N LEU A 373 14.07 -7.63 -20.73
CA LEU A 373 12.95 -6.70 -20.49
C LEU A 373 11.65 -7.21 -21.14
N GLN A 374 11.74 -7.76 -22.35
CA GLN A 374 10.60 -8.34 -23.05
C GLN A 374 10.08 -9.62 -22.35
N SER A 375 10.98 -10.45 -21.80
CA SER A 375 10.62 -11.61 -20.99
C SER A 375 9.90 -11.20 -19.69
N LEU A 376 10.40 -10.16 -19.00
CA LEU A 376 9.76 -9.58 -17.81
C LEU A 376 8.37 -9.02 -18.13
N GLU A 377 8.24 -8.29 -19.23
CA GLU A 377 6.97 -7.75 -19.69
C GLU A 377 5.94 -8.87 -19.93
N ASN A 378 6.34 -9.96 -20.58
CA ASN A 378 5.48 -11.12 -20.80
C ASN A 378 5.03 -11.80 -19.49
N VAL A 379 5.92 -11.91 -18.49
CA VAL A 379 5.59 -12.47 -17.17
C VAL A 379 4.65 -11.54 -16.38
N VAL A 380 4.85 -10.22 -16.46
CA VAL A 380 3.98 -9.23 -15.82
C VAL A 380 2.59 -9.20 -16.47
N ILE A 381 2.52 -9.24 -17.81
CA ILE A 381 1.24 -9.31 -18.53
C ILE A 381 0.49 -10.60 -18.18
N HIS A 382 1.18 -11.74 -18.15
CA HIS A 382 0.58 -13.02 -17.83
C HIS A 382 0.08 -13.10 -16.37
N SER A 383 0.89 -12.65 -15.41
CA SER A 383 0.49 -12.59 -14.00
C SER A 383 -0.69 -11.65 -13.77
N ARG A 384 -0.68 -10.46 -14.39
CA ARG A 384 -1.81 -9.51 -14.37
C ARG A 384 -3.09 -10.14 -14.91
N ASN A 385 -3.02 -10.83 -16.04
CA ASN A 385 -4.18 -11.45 -16.67
C ASN A 385 -4.76 -12.58 -15.78
N LYS A 386 -3.89 -13.40 -15.16
CA LYS A 386 -4.32 -14.45 -14.22
C LYS A 386 -4.94 -13.91 -12.93
N VAL A 387 -4.41 -12.83 -12.38
CA VAL A 387 -4.99 -12.13 -11.22
C VAL A 387 -6.36 -11.53 -11.58
N ASN A 388 -6.49 -10.94 -12.77
CA ASN A 388 -7.77 -10.42 -13.26
C ASN A 388 -8.82 -11.54 -13.45
N GLU A 389 -8.43 -12.70 -13.97
CA GLU A 389 -9.31 -13.88 -14.03
C GLU A 389 -9.80 -14.30 -12.63
N CYS A 390 -8.92 -14.32 -11.64
CA CYS A 390 -9.27 -14.63 -10.24
C CYS A 390 -10.22 -13.59 -9.64
N LEU A 391 -10.01 -12.30 -9.92
CA LEU A 391 -10.90 -11.21 -9.48
C LEU A 391 -12.28 -11.31 -10.13
N CYS A 392 -12.36 -11.63 -11.42
CA CYS A 392 -13.62 -11.87 -12.12
C CYS A 392 -14.36 -13.10 -11.57
N GLN A 393 -13.65 -14.17 -11.22
CA GLN A 393 -14.25 -15.33 -10.56
C GLN A 393 -14.75 -14.98 -9.15
N MET A 394 -14.01 -14.18 -8.37
CA MET A 394 -14.47 -13.69 -7.06
C MET A 394 -15.70 -12.79 -7.17
N SER A 395 -15.75 -11.91 -8.17
CA SER A 395 -16.89 -11.00 -8.37
C SER A 395 -18.15 -11.77 -8.77
N ALA A 396 -18.02 -12.79 -9.64
CA ALA A 396 -19.11 -13.72 -9.98
C ALA A 396 -19.63 -14.48 -8.74
N MET A 397 -18.72 -14.93 -7.87
CA MET A 397 -19.06 -15.61 -6.61
C MET A 397 -19.73 -14.70 -5.58
N ARG A 398 -19.42 -13.39 -5.60
CA ARG A 398 -20.10 -12.37 -4.78
C ARG A 398 -21.46 -11.99 -5.35
N ALA A 399 -21.60 -11.92 -6.67
CA ALA A 399 -22.88 -11.64 -7.34
C ALA A 399 -23.90 -12.80 -7.17
N ALA A 400 -23.42 -14.04 -7.14
CA ALA A 400 -24.24 -15.23 -6.88
C ALA A 400 -24.80 -15.32 -5.44
N LYS A 401 -24.40 -14.41 -4.53
CA LYS A 401 -24.80 -14.38 -3.11
C LYS A 401 -26.21 -13.81 -2.87
N SER A 402 -26.95 -13.50 -3.94
CA SER A 402 -28.26 -12.85 -3.90
C SER A 402 -29.47 -13.80 -4.08
N ARG A 403 -29.39 -15.07 -3.64
CA ARG A 403 -30.60 -15.90 -3.41
C ARG A 403 -30.44 -16.73 -2.14
N ARG A 404 -31.49 -16.68 -1.31
CA ARG A 404 -31.59 -17.32 0.01
C ARG A 404 -31.29 -18.82 -0.06
N SER A 405 -30.14 -19.26 0.45
CA SER A 405 -29.99 -20.58 1.09
C SER A 405 -28.80 -20.58 2.06
N PRO A 406 -28.91 -21.25 3.22
CA PRO A 406 -27.87 -21.27 4.25
C PRO A 406 -27.07 -22.57 4.14
N SER A 407 -26.18 -22.69 3.15
CA SER A 407 -25.11 -23.71 3.17
C SER A 407 -24.02 -23.35 2.15
N PRO A 408 -22.74 -23.27 2.54
CA PRO A 408 -21.66 -23.15 1.58
C PRO A 408 -21.50 -24.51 0.87
N SER A 409 -21.90 -24.59 -0.41
CA SER A 409 -21.71 -25.80 -1.21
C SER A 409 -20.22 -26.15 -1.33
N LEU A 410 -19.89 -27.44 -1.31
CA LEU A 410 -18.54 -27.98 -1.53
C LEU A 410 -17.84 -27.36 -2.75
N GLU A 411 -18.59 -27.03 -3.80
CA GLU A 411 -18.15 -26.36 -5.03
C GLU A 411 -17.48 -25.00 -4.76
N LYS A 412 -17.94 -24.26 -3.75
CA LYS A 412 -17.34 -23.01 -3.31
C LYS A 412 -15.92 -23.19 -2.75
N LYS A 413 -15.71 -24.31 -2.04
CA LYS A 413 -14.41 -24.67 -1.45
C LYS A 413 -13.41 -25.12 -2.51
N TYR A 414 -13.86 -25.84 -3.54
CA TYR A 414 -13.01 -26.22 -4.68
C TYR A 414 -12.65 -25.01 -5.57
N SER A 415 -13.59 -24.07 -5.77
CA SER A 415 -13.32 -22.83 -6.52
C SER A 415 -12.34 -21.91 -5.80
N ILE A 416 -12.45 -21.76 -4.47
CA ILE A 416 -11.47 -21.00 -3.67
C ILE A 416 -10.10 -21.67 -3.70
N LYS A 417 -10.03 -23.00 -3.52
CA LYS A 417 -8.76 -23.75 -3.63
C LYS A 417 -8.13 -23.67 -5.01
N GLY A 418 -8.93 -23.65 -6.08
CA GLY A 418 -8.46 -23.46 -7.45
C GLY A 418 -7.87 -22.07 -7.67
N MET A 419 -8.48 -21.04 -7.10
CA MET A 419 -7.97 -19.66 -7.11
C MET A 419 -6.69 -19.51 -6.28
N GLU A 420 -6.61 -20.13 -5.09
CA GLU A 420 -5.40 -20.19 -4.27
C GLU A 420 -4.25 -20.85 -5.03
N LYS A 421 -4.52 -21.96 -5.73
CA LYS A 421 -3.54 -22.64 -6.58
C LYS A 421 -3.08 -21.74 -7.75
N CYS A 422 -4.00 -21.07 -8.43
CA CYS A 422 -3.68 -20.13 -9.52
C CYS A 422 -2.81 -18.97 -9.03
N LEU A 423 -3.13 -18.37 -7.88
CA LEU A 423 -2.33 -17.30 -7.28
C LEU A 423 -0.96 -17.79 -6.81
N MET A 424 -0.87 -19.02 -6.31
CA MET A 424 0.39 -19.67 -5.96
C MET A 424 1.26 -19.93 -7.21
N ASP A 425 0.67 -20.35 -8.33
CA ASP A 425 1.38 -20.53 -9.60
C ASP A 425 1.89 -19.19 -10.16
N VAL A 426 1.10 -18.12 -10.03
CA VAL A 426 1.53 -16.75 -10.37
C VAL A 426 2.68 -16.29 -9.49
N SER A 427 2.57 -16.50 -8.17
CA SER A 427 3.63 -16.18 -7.21
C SER A 427 4.91 -16.95 -7.50
N LYS A 428 4.80 -18.24 -7.84
CA LYS A 428 5.93 -19.09 -8.19
C LYS A 428 6.61 -18.62 -9.48
N ARG A 429 5.85 -18.27 -10.52
CA ARG A 429 6.41 -17.74 -11.77
C ARG A 429 7.08 -16.37 -11.60
N LEU A 430 6.51 -15.51 -10.75
CA LEU A 430 7.14 -14.25 -10.40
C LEU A 430 8.45 -14.50 -9.64
N GLN A 431 8.44 -15.43 -8.68
CA GLN A 431 9.64 -15.82 -7.94
C GLN A 431 10.72 -16.40 -8.87
N GLU A 432 10.37 -17.35 -9.75
CA GLU A 432 11.27 -17.92 -10.75
C GLU A 432 11.83 -16.85 -11.72
N CYS A 433 11.09 -15.77 -11.96
CA CYS A 433 11.54 -14.64 -12.78
C CYS A 433 12.46 -13.69 -12.01
N PHE A 434 12.18 -13.45 -10.72
CA PHE A 434 13.07 -12.72 -9.82
C PHE A 434 14.39 -13.47 -9.62
N ASP A 435 14.35 -14.78 -9.38
CA ASP A 435 15.54 -15.61 -9.20
C ASP A 435 16.40 -15.66 -10.47
N LYS A 436 15.80 -15.58 -11.67
CA LYS A 436 16.52 -15.46 -12.96
C LYS A 436 16.96 -14.03 -13.29
N CYS A 437 16.39 -13.02 -12.66
CA CYS A 437 16.74 -11.61 -12.84
C CYS A 437 17.74 -11.11 -11.79
N VAL A 438 17.88 -11.78 -10.64
CA VAL A 438 19.03 -11.55 -9.76
C VAL A 438 20.23 -12.16 -10.49
N ILE A 439 21.13 -11.27 -10.93
CA ILE A 439 22.39 -11.65 -11.53
C ILE A 439 23.14 -12.46 -10.46
N ASP A 440 23.35 -13.75 -10.70
CA ASP A 440 24.45 -14.50 -10.09
C ASP A 440 25.75 -13.77 -10.52
N SER A 441 26.13 -12.77 -9.74
CA SER A 441 27.39 -12.03 -9.91
C SER A 441 28.60 -12.89 -9.53
N THR A 442 28.39 -14.19 -9.28
CA THR A 442 29.33 -15.10 -8.66
C THR A 442 29.95 -16.11 -9.62
N GLU A 443 29.49 -16.20 -10.87
CA GLU A 443 30.04 -17.18 -11.81
C GLU A 443 30.52 -16.52 -13.10
N GLN A 444 31.73 -15.95 -13.06
CA GLN A 444 32.79 -16.20 -14.06
C GLN A 444 34.11 -15.46 -13.71
N ASN A 445 35.10 -16.23 -13.26
CA ASN A 445 36.56 -16.05 -13.39
C ASN A 445 37.14 -14.61 -13.35
N SER A 446 37.72 -14.23 -12.21
CA SER A 446 39.16 -14.38 -11.90
C SER A 446 39.62 -13.29 -10.91
N GLY A 447 39.93 -13.74 -9.68
CA GLY A 447 40.90 -13.13 -8.77
C GLY A 447 40.90 -11.62 -8.61
N GLU A 448 39.88 -11.05 -7.97
CA GLU A 448 40.04 -9.87 -7.12
C GLU A 448 38.92 -9.93 -6.07
N GLU A 449 39.30 -9.91 -4.80
CA GLU A 449 38.41 -9.93 -3.65
C GLU A 449 37.35 -8.82 -3.80
N ILE A 450 36.11 -9.22 -4.13
CA ILE A 450 34.96 -8.32 -4.10
C ILE A 450 34.57 -8.18 -2.64
N ASP A 451 35.29 -7.32 -1.93
CA ASP A 451 34.90 -6.83 -0.61
C ASP A 451 33.73 -5.86 -0.79
N ASP A 452 32.53 -6.44 -0.73
CA ASP A 452 31.24 -5.77 -0.63
C ASP A 452 30.98 -5.32 0.81
N GLY A 453 31.95 -4.62 1.42
CA GLY A 453 31.94 -4.29 2.85
C GLY A 453 30.70 -3.51 3.29
N VAL A 454 30.12 -2.69 2.40
CA VAL A 454 28.87 -1.99 2.68
C VAL A 454 27.67 -2.93 2.63
N ALA A 455 27.54 -3.79 1.61
CA ALA A 455 26.40 -4.71 1.59
C ALA A 455 26.51 -5.77 2.68
N GLN A 456 27.72 -6.19 3.06
CA GLN A 456 27.94 -7.09 4.18
C GLN A 456 27.57 -6.44 5.51
N VAL A 457 27.92 -5.17 5.72
CA VAL A 457 27.50 -4.38 6.90
C VAL A 457 25.98 -4.17 6.90
N VAL A 458 25.38 -3.84 5.76
CA VAL A 458 23.92 -3.66 5.63
C VAL A 458 23.18 -4.98 5.88
N ALA A 459 23.67 -6.11 5.36
CA ALA A 459 23.10 -7.43 5.60
C ALA A 459 23.21 -7.84 7.08
N GLN A 460 24.32 -7.52 7.74
CA GLN A 460 24.47 -7.73 9.18
C GLN A 460 23.51 -6.86 10.01
N LEU A 461 23.32 -5.60 9.63
CA LEU A 461 22.37 -4.69 10.29
C LEU A 461 20.91 -5.11 10.06
N GLU A 462 20.60 -5.66 8.89
CA GLU A 462 19.30 -6.23 8.55
C GLU A 462 18.99 -7.47 9.40
N GLU A 463 19.96 -8.37 9.59
CA GLU A 463 19.81 -9.56 10.43
C GLU A 463 19.64 -9.19 11.91
N GLN A 464 20.38 -8.18 12.37
CA GLN A 464 20.21 -7.62 13.72
C GLN A 464 18.81 -7.01 13.91
N LEU A 465 18.26 -6.33 12.90
CA LEU A 465 16.90 -5.80 12.93
C LEU A 465 15.86 -6.93 13.00
N ARG A 466 15.99 -7.96 12.16
CA ARG A 466 15.08 -9.11 12.16
C ARG A 466 15.05 -9.80 13.52
N THR A 467 16.22 -10.06 14.09
CA THR A 467 16.35 -10.69 15.41
C THR A 467 15.66 -9.83 16.48
N LYS A 468 15.87 -8.51 16.44
CA LYS A 468 15.32 -7.63 17.48
C LYS A 468 13.82 -7.40 17.35
N LEU A 469 13.28 -7.32 16.12
CA LEU A 469 11.84 -7.29 15.87
C LEU A 469 11.16 -8.61 16.31
N LEU A 470 11.83 -9.74 16.14
CA LEU A 470 11.34 -11.03 16.63
C LEU A 470 11.27 -11.06 18.17
N GLU A 471 12.27 -10.53 18.86
CA GLU A 471 12.26 -10.39 20.33
C GLU A 471 11.15 -9.47 20.83
N ILE A 472 10.96 -8.30 20.19
CA ILE A 472 9.88 -7.36 20.49
C ILE A 472 8.51 -8.01 20.27
N SER A 473 8.35 -8.79 19.21
CA SER A 473 7.12 -9.55 18.93
C SER A 473 6.85 -10.63 19.99
N LYS A 474 7.88 -11.39 20.39
CA LYS A 474 7.78 -12.37 21.48
C LYS A 474 7.43 -11.71 22.82
N LYS A 475 8.05 -10.58 23.15
CA LYS A 475 7.78 -9.78 24.35
C LYS A 475 6.34 -9.25 24.36
N LYS A 476 5.84 -8.79 23.21
CA LYS A 476 4.45 -8.35 23.04
C LYS A 476 3.47 -9.52 23.21
N ALA A 477 3.77 -10.68 22.63
CA ALA A 477 2.94 -11.89 22.77
C ALA A 477 2.90 -12.36 24.23
N ALA A 478 4.03 -12.40 24.93
CA ALA A 478 4.10 -12.77 26.34
C ALA A 478 3.29 -11.82 27.24
N LEU A 479 3.34 -10.50 26.98
CA LEU A 479 2.54 -9.52 27.72
C LEU A 479 1.05 -9.60 27.40
N TYR A 480 0.69 -10.00 26.18
CA TYR A 480 -0.68 -10.25 25.78
C TYR A 480 -1.25 -11.52 26.43
N GLU A 481 -0.49 -12.62 26.41
CA GLU A 481 -0.83 -13.89 27.08
C GLU A 481 -0.93 -13.73 28.61
N ALA A 482 -0.08 -12.89 29.21
CA ALA A 482 -0.15 -12.56 30.63
C ALA A 482 -1.33 -11.61 30.99
N GLY A 483 -2.05 -11.07 30.00
CA GLY A 483 -3.13 -10.09 30.22
C GLY A 483 -2.65 -8.72 30.74
N GLU A 484 -1.34 -8.47 30.69
CA GLU A 484 -0.71 -7.26 31.25
C GLU A 484 -0.39 -6.20 30.19
N LEU A 485 -0.88 -6.36 28.96
CA LEU A 485 -0.68 -5.39 27.88
C LEU A 485 -1.49 -4.10 28.12
N THR A 486 -0.99 -3.28 29.04
CA THR A 486 -1.49 -1.94 29.30
C THR A 486 -1.06 -0.97 28.20
N GLN A 487 -1.78 0.14 28.04
CA GLN A 487 -1.43 1.19 27.07
C GLN A 487 -0.01 1.73 27.28
N ARG A 488 0.44 1.82 28.54
CA ARG A 488 1.81 2.20 28.90
C ARG A 488 2.85 1.20 28.39
N LYS A 489 2.67 -0.11 28.66
CA LYS A 489 3.57 -1.16 28.16
C LYS A 489 3.55 -1.27 26.63
N SER A 490 2.41 -1.00 25.98
CA SER A 490 2.34 -0.94 24.52
C SER A 490 3.15 0.23 23.93
N LEU A 491 3.15 1.39 24.59
CA LEU A 491 3.97 2.53 24.20
C LEU A 491 5.46 2.28 24.45
N GLU A 492 5.81 1.61 25.55
CA GLU A 492 7.21 1.21 25.83
C GLU A 492 7.77 0.27 24.75
N ILE A 493 6.99 -0.74 24.32
CA ILE A 493 7.39 -1.65 23.22
C ILE A 493 7.55 -0.89 21.90
N LEU A 494 6.68 0.10 21.63
CA LEU A 494 6.77 0.92 20.43
C LEU A 494 7.99 1.85 20.47
N ALA A 495 8.27 2.46 21.62
CA ALA A 495 9.46 3.29 21.83
C ALA A 495 10.74 2.45 21.69
N GLU A 496 10.79 1.24 22.22
CA GLU A 496 11.90 0.30 22.05
C GLU A 496 12.14 -0.05 20.57
N LYS A 497 11.05 -0.29 19.81
CA LYS A 497 11.13 -0.51 18.35
C LYS A 497 11.71 0.70 17.62
N LEU A 498 11.15 1.88 17.85
CA LEU A 498 11.56 3.12 17.18
C LEU A 498 12.99 3.52 17.52
N ALA A 499 13.42 3.34 18.78
CA ALA A 499 14.78 3.59 19.20
C ALA A 499 15.79 2.68 18.49
N TYR A 500 15.45 1.39 18.33
CA TYR A 500 16.33 0.45 17.64
C TYR A 500 16.42 0.72 16.13
N GLU A 501 15.28 1.06 15.49
CA GLU A 501 15.26 1.48 14.08
C GLU A 501 16.09 2.76 13.86
N ALA A 502 15.99 3.75 14.76
CA ALA A 502 16.78 4.97 14.68
C ALA A 502 18.30 4.70 14.78
N VAL A 503 18.73 3.84 15.70
CA VAL A 503 20.15 3.47 15.85
C VAL A 503 20.68 2.74 14.61
N LEU A 504 19.88 1.86 14.01
CA LEU A 504 20.28 1.15 12.79
C LEU A 504 20.39 2.09 11.59
N VAL A 505 19.46 3.04 11.45
CA VAL A 505 19.52 4.06 10.39
C VAL A 505 20.78 4.91 10.53
N SER A 506 21.14 5.32 11.74
CA SER A 506 22.40 6.04 11.98
C SER A 506 23.63 5.20 11.61
N ARG A 507 23.65 3.90 11.94
CA ARG A 507 24.77 3.00 11.58
C ARG A 507 24.87 2.73 10.08
N ILE A 508 23.74 2.63 9.37
CA ILE A 508 23.72 2.52 7.91
C ILE A 508 24.27 3.81 7.30
N GLN A 509 23.86 4.96 7.82
CA GLN A 509 24.36 6.25 7.37
C GLN A 509 25.87 6.39 7.60
N GLU A 510 26.38 6.02 8.78
CA GLU A 510 27.82 5.98 9.08
C GLU A 510 28.59 5.02 8.15
N ALA A 511 28.02 3.85 7.82
CA ALA A 511 28.62 2.89 6.89
C ALA A 511 28.64 3.42 5.43
N LEU A 512 27.62 4.18 5.04
CA LEU A 512 27.56 4.83 3.72
C LEU A 512 28.49 6.04 3.63
N GLU A 513 28.63 6.81 4.70
CA GLU A 513 29.53 7.98 4.76
C GLU A 513 31.01 7.57 4.87
N SER A 514 31.30 6.45 5.53
CA SER A 514 32.66 5.87 5.61
C SER A 514 33.09 5.11 4.35
N SER A 515 32.12 4.64 3.56
CA SER A 515 32.35 4.10 2.22
C SER A 515 32.62 5.25 1.25
N ASP A 516 33.85 5.74 1.25
CA ASP A 516 34.30 6.80 0.35
C ASP A 516 33.95 6.48 -1.11
N GLY A 517 33.04 7.28 -1.69
CA GLY A 517 32.58 7.16 -3.08
C GLY A 517 33.73 7.24 -4.09
N SER A 518 34.91 7.70 -3.66
CA SER A 518 36.17 7.70 -4.42
C SER A 518 36.51 6.34 -5.04
N ARG A 519 36.23 5.22 -4.36
CA ARG A 519 36.49 3.87 -4.93
C ARG A 519 35.49 3.46 -6.01
N PHE A 520 34.25 3.95 -5.95
CA PHE A 520 33.26 3.72 -6.99
C PHE A 520 33.60 4.56 -8.24
N PHE A 521 33.91 5.85 -8.05
CA PHE A 521 34.37 6.71 -9.13
C PHE A 521 35.69 6.22 -9.75
N ALA A 522 36.64 5.75 -8.96
CA ALA A 522 37.88 5.15 -9.46
C ALA A 522 37.63 3.90 -10.30
N ARG A 523 36.64 3.06 -9.92
CA ARG A 523 36.22 1.89 -10.73
C ARG A 523 35.54 2.30 -12.02
N LEU A 524 34.66 3.31 -11.99
CA LEU A 524 33.98 3.83 -13.17
C LEU A 524 34.99 4.40 -14.18
N ILE A 525 35.93 5.21 -13.69
CA ILE A 525 37.04 5.76 -14.49
C ILE A 525 37.92 4.64 -15.04
N LYS A 526 38.28 3.63 -14.24
CA LYS A 526 39.08 2.49 -14.70
C LYS A 526 38.34 1.68 -15.78
N SER A 527 37.03 1.49 -15.64
CA SER A 527 36.20 0.81 -16.65
C SER A 527 36.16 1.61 -17.96
N GLU A 528 35.99 2.92 -17.89
CA GLU A 528 35.96 3.80 -19.06
C GLU A 528 37.33 3.89 -19.76
N ILE A 529 38.43 3.85 -18.99
CA ILE A 529 39.79 3.74 -19.53
C ILE A 529 40.00 2.40 -20.26
N ILE A 530 39.49 1.30 -19.72
CA ILE A 530 39.59 -0.02 -20.36
C ILE A 530 38.77 -0.06 -21.66
N GLU A 531 37.55 0.46 -21.64
CA GLU A 531 36.68 0.52 -22.81
C GLU A 531 37.26 1.40 -23.92
N THR A 532 37.80 2.57 -23.56
CA THR A 532 38.51 3.44 -24.51
C THR A 532 39.79 2.79 -25.04
N SER A 533 40.55 2.07 -24.22
CA SER A 533 41.70 1.28 -24.68
C SER A 533 41.28 0.20 -25.69
N GLN A 534 40.20 -0.54 -25.41
CA GLN A 534 39.68 -1.55 -26.33
C GLN A 534 39.16 -0.94 -27.63
N LEU A 535 38.56 0.26 -27.57
CA LEU A 535 38.14 1.00 -28.76
C LEU A 535 39.34 1.43 -29.60
N ILE A 536 40.39 1.92 -28.94
CA ILE A 536 41.66 2.30 -29.57
C ILE A 536 42.32 1.08 -30.21
N ASP A 537 42.35 -0.07 -29.54
CA ASP A 537 42.93 -1.30 -30.07
C ASP A 537 42.11 -1.86 -31.24
N ASN A 538 40.78 -1.74 -31.20
CA ASN A 538 39.90 -2.05 -32.34
C ASN A 538 40.07 -1.08 -33.51
N LEU A 539 40.32 0.20 -33.24
CA LEU A 539 40.64 1.17 -34.29
C LEU A 539 42.02 0.89 -34.89
N LYS A 540 43.01 0.53 -34.06
CA LYS A 540 44.34 0.12 -34.51
C LYS A 540 44.28 -1.15 -35.36
N SER A 541 43.50 -2.16 -34.96
CA SER A 541 43.34 -3.40 -35.75
C SER A 541 42.63 -3.16 -37.09
N LYS A 542 41.64 -2.25 -37.12
CA LYS A 542 41.00 -1.80 -38.37
C LYS A 542 41.94 -0.99 -39.27
N ILE A 543 42.78 -0.13 -38.71
CA ILE A 543 43.78 0.66 -39.45
C ILE A 543 44.91 -0.24 -39.98
N ASN A 544 45.30 -1.26 -39.22
CA ASN A 544 46.34 -2.21 -39.61
C ASN A 544 45.85 -3.31 -40.57
N GLY A 545 44.57 -3.30 -40.97
CA GLY A 545 44.06 -4.16 -42.04
C GLY A 545 43.72 -5.61 -41.64
N ASP A 546 43.66 -5.95 -40.35
CA ASP A 546 43.32 -7.32 -39.89
C ASP A 546 41.80 -7.66 -39.92
N GLY A 547 41.01 -6.85 -40.64
CA GLY A 547 39.61 -7.17 -40.93
C GLY A 547 39.50 -8.23 -42.02
N LYS A 548 39.56 -9.51 -41.63
CA LYS A 548 39.36 -10.71 -42.48
C LYS A 548 38.47 -10.45 -43.71
N THR A 549 39.11 -10.47 -44.87
CA THR A 549 38.51 -10.84 -46.14
C THR A 549 38.04 -12.30 -46.07
N THR A 550 36.76 -12.56 -45.89
CA THR A 550 36.17 -13.85 -46.28
C THR A 550 35.65 -13.73 -47.70
N SER A 551 36.53 -14.04 -48.64
CA SER A 551 36.20 -14.42 -50.01
C SER A 551 35.30 -15.66 -50.00
N VAL A 552 34.16 -15.58 -50.68
CA VAL A 552 33.39 -16.77 -51.09
C VAL A 552 33.39 -16.77 -52.63
N THR A 553 34.23 -17.64 -53.18
CA THR A 553 34.03 -18.30 -54.48
C THR A 553 33.13 -19.50 -54.33
#